data_AF-A0A1G2SNH3-F1
#
_entry.id   AF-A0A1G2SNH3-F1
#
_cell.length_a   1.000
_cell.length_b   1.000
_cell.length_c   1.000
_cell.angle_alpha   90.00
_cell.angle_beta   90.00
_cell.angle_gamma   90.00
#
_symmetry.space_group_name_H-M   'P 1'
#
loop_
_entity.id
_entity.type
_entity.pdbx_description
1 polymer ?
#
loop_
_entity_poly.entity_id
_entity_poly.type
_entity_poly.pdbx_seq_one_letter_code
_entity_poly.pdbx_strand_id
1 'polypeptide(L)'
;MMEGPPNQNNKTEEKSQKRREMIALATELSKSRERFAFPGIEAGSYQKLKAVEANFPGYATPIDKLVERFKNEGIKVVLGDDPESGNIHILPAHSDDINNDSVFPRHLQISEGMDGKLKQLILLNKR
;
A
#
# COMPACT_ATOMS: atom_id res chain seq x y z
N MET A 1 10.32 17.21 -44.04
CA MET A 1 10.65 17.22 -42.59
C MET A 1 9.71 16.26 -41.92
N MET A 2 10.18 15.08 -41.50
CA MET A 2 9.38 14.12 -40.73
C MET A 2 9.74 14.31 -39.26
N GLU A 3 8.77 14.71 -38.45
CA GLU A 3 8.91 14.75 -37.00
C GLU A 3 9.02 13.30 -36.49
N GLY A 4 10.14 12.98 -35.85
CA GLY A 4 10.38 11.67 -35.25
C GLY A 4 9.43 11.41 -34.07
N PRO A 5 9.11 10.14 -33.77
CA PRO A 5 8.19 9.80 -32.69
C PRO A 5 8.70 10.26 -31.31
N PRO A 6 7.81 10.61 -30.38
CA PRO A 6 8.19 11.15 -29.07
C PRO A 6 9.02 10.16 -28.25
N ASN A 7 10.10 10.70 -27.68
CA ASN A 7 11.16 10.03 -26.93
C ASN A 7 10.63 9.13 -25.79
N GLN A 8 10.74 7.81 -25.96
CA GLN A 8 10.31 6.80 -24.98
C GLN A 8 11.23 6.70 -23.74
N ASN A 9 12.42 7.30 -23.76
CA ASN A 9 13.38 7.20 -22.65
C ASN A 9 12.93 7.92 -21.38
N ASN A 10 12.36 9.13 -21.48
CA ASN A 10 11.98 9.92 -20.29
C ASN A 10 10.91 9.22 -19.43
N LYS A 11 9.93 8.54 -20.05
CA LYS A 11 8.86 7.84 -19.30
C LYS A 11 9.36 6.65 -18.49
N THR A 12 10.49 6.07 -18.89
CA THR A 12 11.07 4.88 -18.26
C THR A 12 11.91 5.26 -17.04
N GLU A 13 12.61 6.40 -17.11
CA GLU A 13 13.36 6.98 -16.00
C GLU A 13 12.45 7.52 -14.90
N GLU A 14 11.37 8.24 -15.24
CA GLU A 14 10.43 8.75 -14.24
C GLU A 14 9.72 7.63 -13.45
N LYS A 15 9.34 6.54 -14.14
CA LYS A 15 8.72 5.36 -13.50
C LYS A 15 9.71 4.65 -12.56
N SER A 16 10.97 4.56 -12.95
CA SER A 16 12.00 3.92 -12.13
C SER A 16 12.45 4.81 -10.97
N GLN A 17 12.36 6.14 -11.09
CA GLN A 17 12.58 7.07 -9.99
C GLN A 17 11.46 6.99 -8.94
N LYS A 18 10.19 7.09 -9.37
CA LYS A 18 9.03 6.96 -8.46
C LYS A 18 9.02 5.64 -7.70
N ARG A 19 9.39 4.54 -8.37
CA ARG A 19 9.50 3.23 -7.74
C ARG A 19 10.59 3.20 -6.67
N ARG A 20 11.76 3.79 -6.94
CA ARG A 20 12.87 3.88 -5.97
C ARG A 20 12.49 4.73 -4.76
N GLU A 21 11.84 5.87 -4.97
CA GLU A 21 11.34 6.73 -3.88
C GLU A 21 10.30 6.02 -3.02
N MET A 22 9.37 5.31 -3.67
CA MET A 22 8.34 4.53 -2.98
C MET A 22 8.96 3.41 -2.12
N ILE A 23 9.92 2.66 -2.66
CA ILE A 23 10.63 1.60 -1.93
C ILE A 23 11.43 2.18 -0.77
N ALA A 24 12.14 3.31 -0.98
CA ALA A 24 12.90 3.97 0.06
C ALA A 24 12.00 4.42 1.22
N LEU A 25 10.88 5.08 0.92
CA LEU A 25 9.89 5.49 1.93
C LEU A 25 9.30 4.29 2.68
N ALA A 26 8.89 3.25 1.97
CA ALA A 26 8.37 2.04 2.61
C ALA A 26 9.41 1.36 3.50
N THR A 27 10.67 1.34 3.06
CA THR A 27 11.79 0.78 3.83
C THR A 27 12.02 1.56 5.12
N GLU A 28 12.00 2.89 5.04
CA GLU A 28 12.16 3.75 6.20
C GLU A 28 11.01 3.54 7.20
N LEU A 29 9.76 3.60 6.73
CA LEU A 29 8.57 3.39 7.55
C LEU A 29 8.55 2.00 8.20
N SER A 30 8.98 0.97 7.46
CA SER A 30 9.05 -0.39 7.97
C SER A 30 10.13 -0.57 9.03
N LYS A 31 11.31 0.05 8.84
CA LYS A 31 12.42 0.01 9.81
C LYS A 31 12.11 0.79 11.08
N SER A 32 11.41 1.92 10.97
CA SER A 32 10.98 2.70 12.13
C SER A 32 10.00 1.95 13.04
N ARG A 33 9.36 0.88 12.53
CA ARG A 33 8.28 0.13 13.21
C ARG A 33 7.19 1.05 13.75
N GLU A 34 6.98 2.15 13.03
CA GLU A 34 6.05 3.18 13.43
C GLU A 34 4.62 2.69 13.24
N ARG A 35 3.75 3.08 14.16
CA ARG A 35 2.33 2.74 14.14
C ARG A 35 1.56 3.98 13.76
N PHE A 36 0.73 3.84 12.74
CA PHE A 36 -0.10 4.93 12.25
C PHE A 36 -1.56 4.69 12.64
N ALA A 37 -2.30 5.78 12.83
CA ALA A 37 -3.74 5.70 12.92
C ALA A 37 -4.31 5.19 11.59
N PHE A 38 -5.30 4.32 11.65
CA PHE A 38 -5.95 3.80 10.45
C PHE A 38 -6.82 4.87 9.80
N PRO A 39 -6.53 5.28 8.56
CA PRO A 39 -7.26 6.35 7.90
C PRO A 39 -8.59 5.91 7.26
N GLY A 40 -8.89 4.61 7.30
CA GLY A 40 -9.98 4.01 6.53
C GLY A 40 -9.51 3.36 5.23
N ILE A 41 -10.39 2.52 4.64
CA ILE A 41 -10.20 1.93 3.31
C ILE A 41 -11.10 2.66 2.32
N GLU A 42 -10.58 2.91 1.12
CA GLU A 42 -11.33 3.51 0.04
C GLU A 42 -12.50 2.61 -0.35
N ALA A 43 -13.71 3.17 -0.50
CA ALA A 43 -14.94 2.38 -0.71
C ALA A 43 -14.83 1.39 -1.88
N GLY A 44 -14.25 1.82 -3.01
CA GLY A 44 -14.04 0.95 -4.16
C GLY A 44 -13.03 -0.17 -3.90
N SER A 45 -12.00 0.08 -3.09
CA SER A 45 -11.04 -0.95 -2.68
C SER A 45 -11.67 -1.94 -1.70
N TYR A 46 -12.47 -1.45 -0.74
CA TYR A 46 -13.20 -2.30 0.19
C TYR A 46 -14.15 -3.25 -0.53
N GLN A 47 -14.93 -2.75 -1.50
CA GLN A 47 -15.82 -3.61 -2.31
C GLN A 47 -15.05 -4.68 -3.08
N LYS A 48 -13.89 -4.35 -3.66
CA LYS A 48 -13.03 -5.31 -4.35
C LYS A 48 -12.50 -6.39 -3.41
N LEU A 49 -12.01 -6.00 -2.24
CA LEU A 49 -11.52 -6.94 -1.23
C LEU A 49 -12.63 -7.88 -0.75
N LYS A 50 -13.84 -7.34 -0.51
CA LYS A 50 -15.02 -8.12 -0.14
C LYS A 50 -15.47 -9.08 -1.24
N ALA A 51 -15.37 -8.68 -2.51
CA ALA A 51 -15.63 -9.57 -3.63
C ALA A 51 -14.58 -10.70 -3.72
N VAL A 52 -13.30 -10.41 -3.49
CA VAL A 52 -12.24 -11.44 -3.46
C VAL A 52 -12.52 -12.45 -2.35
N GLU A 53 -12.88 -12.00 -1.15
CA GLU A 53 -13.28 -12.87 -0.03
C GLU A 53 -14.44 -13.81 -0.42
N ALA A 54 -15.47 -13.29 -1.10
CA ALA A 54 -16.61 -14.08 -1.54
C ALA A 54 -16.24 -15.13 -2.62
N ASN A 55 -15.27 -14.82 -3.49
CA ASN A 55 -14.79 -15.76 -4.51
C ASN A 55 -13.80 -16.80 -3.95
N PHE A 56 -13.08 -16.45 -2.88
CA PHE A 56 -12.03 -17.29 -2.27
C PHE A 56 -12.21 -17.37 -0.75
N PRO A 57 -13.31 -18.00 -0.27
CA PRO A 57 -13.60 -18.07 1.16
C PRO A 57 -12.49 -18.84 1.91
N GLY A 58 -11.99 -18.25 3.00
CA GLY A 58 -10.94 -18.83 3.83
C GLY A 58 -9.51 -18.65 3.30
N TYR A 59 -9.31 -17.96 2.17
CA TYR A 59 -7.99 -17.69 1.61
C TYR A 59 -7.24 -16.55 2.30
N ALA A 60 -7.96 -15.60 2.91
CA ALA A 60 -7.40 -14.49 3.68
C ALA A 60 -8.32 -14.14 4.85
N THR A 61 -7.84 -13.31 5.78
CA THR A 61 -8.67 -12.80 6.87
C THR A 61 -9.82 -11.96 6.29
N PRO A 62 -11.08 -12.18 6.74
CA PRO A 62 -12.22 -11.39 6.28
C PRO A 62 -11.99 -9.89 6.40
N ILE A 63 -12.34 -9.14 5.35
CA ILE A 63 -11.99 -7.70 5.28
C ILE A 63 -12.59 -6.91 6.44
N ASP A 64 -13.78 -7.29 6.90
CA ASP A 64 -14.45 -6.66 8.04
C ASP A 64 -13.64 -6.80 9.34
N LYS A 65 -13.18 -8.03 9.62
CA LYS A 65 -12.32 -8.30 10.77
C LYS A 65 -11.00 -7.54 10.66
N LEU A 66 -10.44 -7.47 9.46
CA LEU A 66 -9.19 -6.76 9.23
C LEU A 66 -9.34 -5.25 9.45
N VAL A 67 -10.45 -4.66 9.00
CA VAL A 67 -10.80 -3.26 9.27
C VAL A 67 -10.96 -2.98 10.77
N GLU A 68 -11.62 -3.87 11.52
CA GLU A 68 -11.73 -3.74 12.97
C GLU A 68 -10.34 -3.78 13.64
N ARG A 69 -9.46 -4.67 13.21
CA ARG A 69 -8.08 -4.74 13.71
C ARG A 69 -7.29 -3.48 13.39
N PHE A 70 -7.38 -2.97 12.17
CA PHE A 70 -6.72 -1.70 11.82
C PHE A 70 -7.21 -0.54 12.70
N LYS A 71 -8.51 -0.48 13.02
CA LYS A 71 -9.06 0.56 13.91
C LYS A 71 -8.55 0.42 15.35
N ASN A 72 -8.46 -0.80 15.86
CA ASN A 72 -8.11 -1.06 17.26
C ASN A 72 -6.60 -1.05 17.52
N GLU A 73 -5.82 -1.61 16.60
CA GLU A 73 -4.37 -1.79 16.74
C GLU A 73 -3.58 -0.65 16.07
N GLY A 74 -4.20 0.07 15.13
CA GLY A 74 -3.49 0.89 14.15
C GLY A 74 -2.89 0.06 13.03
N ILE A 75 -2.10 0.72 12.18
CA ILE A 75 -1.47 0.10 11.01
C ILE A 75 0.04 0.24 11.06
N LYS A 76 0.73 -0.71 10.41
CA LYS A 76 2.17 -0.65 10.15
C LYS A 76 2.46 -0.92 8.67
N VAL A 77 3.57 -0.37 8.20
CA VAL A 77 4.09 -0.60 6.84
C VAL A 77 5.11 -1.72 6.88
N VAL A 78 4.97 -2.70 6.00
CA VAL A 78 5.96 -3.77 5.79
C VAL A 78 6.26 -3.94 4.31
N LEU A 79 7.48 -4.35 4.02
CA LEU A 79 7.88 -4.77 2.69
C LEU A 79 7.54 -6.26 2.52
N GLY A 80 7.14 -6.66 1.31
CA GLY A 80 7.01 -8.07 0.95
C GLY A 80 8.37 -8.76 0.83
N ASP A 81 8.36 -10.04 0.45
CA ASP A 81 9.57 -10.88 0.38
C ASP A 81 10.66 -10.32 -0.54
N ASP A 82 10.25 -9.62 -1.61
CA ASP A 82 11.18 -8.97 -2.53
C ASP A 82 11.08 -7.43 -2.37
N PRO A 83 12.01 -6.78 -1.65
CA PRO A 83 11.97 -5.33 -1.42
C PRO A 83 12.16 -4.52 -2.71
N GLU A 84 12.83 -5.07 -3.72
CA GLU A 84 13.03 -4.43 -5.03
C GLU A 84 11.78 -4.47 -5.91
N SER A 85 10.88 -5.44 -5.66
CA SER A 85 9.61 -5.57 -6.35
C SER A 85 8.71 -4.35 -6.10
N GLY A 86 8.88 -3.66 -4.97
CA GLY A 86 7.99 -2.59 -4.53
C GLY A 86 6.64 -3.11 -4.05
N ASN A 87 6.55 -4.39 -3.69
CA ASN A 87 5.41 -4.95 -2.98
C ASN A 87 5.43 -4.45 -1.54
N ILE A 88 4.54 -3.50 -1.28
CA ILE A 88 4.42 -2.84 0.01
C ILE A 88 3.06 -3.22 0.58
N HIS A 89 3.09 -3.68 1.81
CA HIS A 89 1.94 -4.22 2.53
C HIS A 89 1.68 -3.37 3.77
N ILE A 90 0.41 -3.26 4.11
CA ILE A 90 -0.09 -2.61 5.32
C ILE A 90 -0.75 -3.69 6.16
N LEU A 91 -0.28 -3.85 7.40
CA LEU A 91 -0.79 -4.84 8.35
C LEU A 91 -1.32 -4.15 9.62
N PRO A 92 -2.19 -4.82 10.39
CA PRO A 92 -2.47 -4.43 11.76
C PRO A 92 -1.16 -4.35 12.55
N ALA A 93 -1.05 -3.38 13.46
CA ALA A 93 0.21 -3.11 14.15
C ALA A 93 0.77 -4.34 14.88
N HIS A 94 -0.09 -5.25 15.36
CA HIS A 94 0.32 -6.46 16.07
C HIS A 94 0.22 -7.75 15.23
N SER A 95 -0.10 -7.67 13.93
CA SER A 95 -0.05 -8.83 13.03
C SER A 95 1.29 -8.95 12.34
N ASP A 96 1.81 -10.17 12.22
CA ASP A 96 2.97 -10.48 11.38
C ASP A 96 2.58 -11.37 10.17
N ASP A 97 1.29 -11.62 9.97
CA ASP A 97 0.78 -12.44 8.87
C ASP A 97 0.56 -11.60 7.60
N ILE A 98 1.62 -11.44 6.80
CA ILE A 98 1.57 -10.67 5.55
C ILE A 98 0.62 -11.30 4.53
N ASN A 99 0.47 -12.63 4.54
CA ASN A 99 -0.33 -13.31 3.51
C ASN A 99 -1.83 -13.14 3.75
N ASN A 100 -2.26 -13.20 5.01
CA ASN A 100 -3.69 -13.16 5.35
C ASN A 100 -4.19 -11.79 5.82
N ASP A 101 -3.32 -10.98 6.44
CA ASP A 101 -3.70 -9.71 7.07
C ASP A 101 -3.18 -8.46 6.33
N SER A 102 -2.66 -8.61 5.11
CA SER A 102 -2.16 -7.46 4.35
C SER A 102 -3.19 -6.80 3.44
N VAL A 103 -3.10 -5.47 3.37
CA VAL A 103 -3.69 -4.66 2.29
C VAL A 103 -2.61 -3.82 1.64
N PHE A 104 -2.88 -3.30 0.44
CA PHE A 104 -1.93 -2.41 -0.24
C PHE A 104 -2.15 -0.95 0.16
N PRO A 105 -1.10 -0.10 0.18
CA PRO A 105 -1.22 1.33 0.48
C PRO A 105 -2.28 2.03 -0.36
N ARG A 106 -2.39 1.69 -1.66
CA ARG A 106 -3.42 2.23 -2.57
C ARG A 106 -4.86 1.99 -2.12
N HIS A 107 -5.12 1.04 -1.22
CA HIS A 107 -6.45 0.76 -0.70
C HIS A 107 -6.85 1.72 0.42
N LEU A 108 -5.91 2.45 1.02
CA LEU A 108 -6.17 3.35 2.13
C LEU A 108 -6.76 4.69 1.66
N GLN A 109 -7.58 5.30 2.51
CA GLN A 109 -7.98 6.69 2.36
C GLN A 109 -6.82 7.62 2.74
N ILE A 110 -6.81 8.83 2.17
CA ILE A 110 -5.87 9.88 2.54
C ILE A 110 -6.63 10.88 3.40
N SER A 111 -6.12 11.15 4.59
CA SER A 111 -6.68 12.14 5.54
C SER A 111 -5.69 13.29 5.76
N GLU A 112 -6.18 14.48 6.10
CA GLU A 112 -5.35 15.67 6.27
C GLU A 112 -4.41 15.61 7.50
N GLY A 113 -4.80 14.88 8.56
CA GLY A 113 -3.98 14.67 9.77
C GLY A 113 -3.07 13.44 9.75
N MET A 114 -2.87 12.82 8.59
CA MET A 114 -2.00 11.66 8.44
C MET A 114 -0.52 12.06 8.39
N ASP A 115 0.37 11.17 8.84
CA ASP A 115 1.80 11.32 8.64
C ASP A 115 2.16 11.59 7.16
N GLY A 116 3.07 12.55 6.95
CA GLY A 116 3.45 13.02 5.62
C GLY A 116 4.08 11.94 4.75
N LYS A 117 4.89 11.04 5.35
CA LYS A 117 5.56 9.96 4.62
C LYS A 117 4.56 8.87 4.25
N LEU A 118 3.66 8.50 5.15
CA LEU A 118 2.58 7.55 4.85
C LEU A 118 1.66 8.09 3.74
N LYS A 119 1.28 9.37 3.82
CA LYS A 119 0.49 10.04 2.78
C LYS A 119 1.19 10.01 1.43
N GLN A 120 2.48 10.35 1.40
CA GLN A 120 3.28 10.32 0.17
C GLN A 120 3.40 8.89 -0.39
N LEU A 121 3.56 7.88 0.47
CA LEU A 121 3.58 6.47 0.07
C LEU A 121 2.28 6.05 -0.62
N ILE A 122 1.13 6.41 -0.06
CA ILE A 122 -0.18 6.10 -0.64
C ILE A 122 -0.34 6.79 -2.00
N LEU A 123 0.06 8.07 -2.11
CA LEU A 123 0.00 8.83 -3.36
C LEU A 123 0.89 8.22 -4.46
N LEU A 124 2.10 7.79 -4.12
CA LEU A 124 3.01 7.11 -5.06
C LEU A 124 2.49 5.73 -5.50
N ASN A 125 1.68 5.08 -4.67
CA ASN A 125 1.11 3.76 -4.96
C ASN A 125 -0.24 3.82 -5.70
N LYS A 126 -0.93 4.96 -5.72
CA LYS A 126 -2.15 5.15 -6.51
C LYS A 126 -1.80 5.15 -8.01
N ARG A 127 -2.42 4.23 -8.75
CA ARG A 127 -2.32 4.11 -10.21
C ARG A 127 -3.53 4.68 -10.90
#